data_AF-A0ABC9YLC4-F1
#
_entry.id   AF-A0ABC9YLC4-F1
#
_cell.length_a   1.000
_cell.length_b   1.000
_cell.length_c   1.000
_cell.angle_alpha   90.00
_cell.angle_beta   90.00
_cell.angle_gamma   90.00
#
_symmetry.space_group_name_H-M   'P 1'
#
loop_
_entity.id
_entity.type
_entity.pdbx_description
1 polymer ?
#
loop_
_entity_poly.entity_id
_entity_poly.type
_entity_poly.pdbx_seq_one_letter_code
_entity_poly.pdbx_strand_id
1 'polypeptide(L)'
;MNKEVLGKVKHKKEAFRGWKQGHVAWEEYRETVRAARDQVRKAKAYTELNLARDVKDNKKSFYRYVSDKRRTRENVGPLQNETGDLVTQDMEKAEVLNDFFASVFIGKCLSRSAQVTKGKGRDWENAEPPTVGEDQVREYLRNLKVHKSMGPDELHPQVLREPADEVARPLSIIFVLAVQ
;
A
#
# COMPACT_ATOMS: atom_id res chain seq x y z
N MET A 1 18.85 -3.60 0.20
CA MET A 1 20.03 -3.33 1.07
C MET A 1 21.29 -3.55 0.22
N ASN A 2 22.23 -2.61 0.19
CA ASN A 2 23.41 -2.66 -0.67
C ASN A 2 24.33 -3.85 -0.28
N LYS A 3 24.79 -4.65 -1.26
CA LYS A 3 25.71 -5.79 -1.07
C LYS A 3 27.00 -5.38 -0.35
N GLU A 4 27.47 -4.17 -0.58
CA GLU A 4 28.66 -3.60 0.04
C GLU A 4 28.51 -3.44 1.56
N VAL A 5 27.38 -2.90 2.02
CA VAL A 5 27.07 -2.74 3.45
C VAL A 5 27.00 -4.10 4.14
N LEU A 6 26.42 -5.09 3.46
CA LEU A 6 26.36 -6.46 3.97
C LEU A 6 27.76 -7.07 4.11
N GLY A 7 28.63 -6.84 3.13
CA GLY A 7 30.05 -7.25 3.19
C GLY A 7 30.76 -6.65 4.41
N LYS A 8 30.59 -5.36 4.67
CA LYS A 8 31.19 -4.70 5.86
C LYS A 8 30.63 -5.23 7.17
N VAL A 9 29.35 -5.57 7.24
CA VAL A 9 28.75 -6.20 8.43
C VAL A 9 29.30 -7.60 8.67
N LYS A 10 29.53 -8.39 7.60
CA LYS A 10 30.19 -9.70 7.69
C LYS A 10 31.63 -9.57 8.17
N HIS A 11 32.39 -8.65 7.56
CA HIS A 11 33.77 -8.39 7.95
C HIS A 11 33.90 -7.95 9.41
N LYS A 12 32.97 -7.13 9.91
CA LYS A 12 32.90 -6.77 11.33
C LYS A 12 32.70 -8.00 12.24
N LYS A 13 31.87 -8.97 11.82
CA LYS A 13 31.65 -10.23 12.57
C LYS A 13 32.91 -11.10 12.57
N GLU A 14 33.63 -11.15 11.45
CA GLU A 14 34.90 -11.88 11.34
C GLU A 14 35.98 -11.26 12.22
N ALA A 15 36.14 -9.94 12.17
CA ALA A 15 37.08 -9.20 13.02
C ALA A 15 36.77 -9.41 14.52
N PHE A 16 35.49 -9.47 14.91
CA PHE A 16 35.09 -9.81 16.27
C PHE A 16 35.54 -11.22 16.69
N ARG A 17 35.41 -12.23 15.82
CA ARG A 17 35.90 -13.59 16.11
C ARG A 17 37.42 -13.63 16.23
N GLY A 18 38.13 -12.97 15.31
CA GLY A 18 39.59 -12.91 15.30
C GLY A 18 40.15 -12.20 16.54
N TRP A 19 39.53 -11.09 16.96
CA TRP A 19 39.90 -10.38 18.19
C TRP A 19 39.66 -11.24 19.44
N LYS A 20 38.52 -11.94 19.49
CA LYS A 20 38.20 -12.85 20.61
C LYS A 20 39.19 -14.03 20.74
N GLN A 21 39.81 -14.44 19.65
CA GLN A 21 40.82 -15.50 19.60
C GLN A 21 42.26 -14.98 19.74
N GLY A 22 42.47 -13.67 19.84
CA GLY A 22 43.79 -13.05 19.94
C GLY A 22 44.54 -12.90 18.61
N HIS A 23 43.93 -13.24 17.48
CA HIS A 23 44.53 -13.12 16.14
C HIS A 23 44.47 -11.69 15.56
N VAL A 24 43.60 -10.83 16.12
CA VAL A 24 43.39 -9.46 15.62
C VAL A 24 43.59 -8.49 16.78
N ALA A 25 44.38 -7.44 16.55
CA ALA A 25 44.62 -6.41 17.53
C ALA A 25 43.33 -5.62 17.84
N TRP A 26 43.20 -5.13 19.07
CA TRP A 26 42.04 -4.34 19.48
C TRP A 26 41.81 -3.10 18.58
N GLU A 27 42.88 -2.47 18.13
CA GLU A 27 42.83 -1.26 17.29
C GLU A 27 42.23 -1.55 15.91
N GLU A 28 42.68 -2.61 15.24
CA GLU A 28 42.15 -3.05 13.95
C GLU A 28 40.66 -3.43 14.05
N TYR A 29 40.29 -4.13 15.12
CA TYR A 29 38.87 -4.43 15.40
C TYR A 29 38.06 -3.15 15.61
N ARG A 30 38.57 -2.18 16.38
CA ARG A 30 37.87 -0.91 16.63
C ARG A 30 37.64 -0.13 15.33
N GLU A 31 38.63 -0.11 14.44
CA GLU A 31 38.54 0.57 13.15
C GLU A 31 37.52 -0.10 12.22
N THR A 32 37.53 -1.43 12.11
CA THR A 32 36.56 -2.17 11.30
C THR A 32 35.13 -1.96 11.82
N VAL A 33 34.94 -1.90 13.13
CA VAL A 33 33.63 -1.58 13.74
C VAL A 33 33.17 -0.16 13.41
N ARG A 34 34.06 0.85 13.53
CA ARG A 34 33.75 2.25 13.19
C ARG A 34 33.35 2.37 11.72
N ALA A 35 34.18 1.83 10.83
CA ALA A 35 33.93 1.86 9.39
C ALA A 35 32.60 1.18 9.02
N ALA A 36 32.30 0.00 9.58
CA ALA A 36 31.03 -0.68 9.33
C ALA A 36 29.83 0.10 9.86
N ARG A 37 29.94 0.73 11.04
CA ARG A 37 28.88 1.56 11.62
C ARG A 37 28.60 2.78 10.76
N ASP A 38 29.64 3.45 10.27
CA ASP A 38 29.50 4.64 9.44
C ASP A 38 28.91 4.32 8.07
N GLN A 39 29.30 3.20 7.47
CA GLN A 39 28.69 2.72 6.23
C GLN A 39 27.20 2.39 6.40
N VAL A 40 26.82 1.73 7.50
CA VAL A 40 25.41 1.47 7.81
C VAL A 40 24.63 2.77 8.00
N ARG A 41 25.21 3.76 8.69
CA ARG A 41 24.58 5.08 8.86
C ARG A 41 24.40 5.80 7.53
N LYS A 42 25.44 5.85 6.69
CA LYS A 42 25.38 6.46 5.35
C LYS A 42 24.33 5.79 4.47
N ALA A 43 24.31 4.47 4.43
CA ALA A 43 23.33 3.71 3.65
C ALA A 43 21.89 3.94 4.15
N LYS A 44 21.70 4.02 5.47
CA LYS A 44 20.41 4.33 6.08
C LYS A 44 19.95 5.74 5.70
N ALA A 45 20.81 6.75 5.87
CA ALA A 45 20.51 8.14 5.52
C ALA A 45 20.19 8.30 4.03
N TYR A 46 20.95 7.63 3.15
CA TYR A 46 20.68 7.63 1.71
C TYR A 46 19.32 7.01 1.37
N THR A 47 18.96 5.91 2.05
CA THR A 47 17.65 5.28 1.87
C THR A 47 16.52 6.20 2.33
N GLU A 48 16.63 6.79 3.52
CA GLU A 48 15.64 7.73 4.07
C GLU A 48 15.49 8.98 3.18
N LEU A 49 16.59 9.49 2.64
CA LEU A 49 16.60 10.62 1.70
C LEU A 49 15.84 10.28 0.41
N ASN A 50 16.05 9.10 -0.17
CA ASN A 50 15.31 8.69 -1.36
C ASN A 50 13.81 8.54 -1.06
N LEU A 51 13.45 7.97 0.08
CA LEU A 51 12.05 7.89 0.53
C LEU A 51 11.39 9.27 0.70
N ALA A 52 12.13 10.25 1.20
CA ALA A 52 11.64 11.62 1.35
C ALA A 52 11.47 12.32 0.00
N ARG A 53 12.39 12.10 -0.94
CA ARG A 53 12.30 12.65 -2.32
C ARG A 53 11.10 12.08 -3.08
N ASP A 54 10.89 10.78 -2.97
CA ASP A 54 9.86 10.07 -3.73
C ASP A 54 8.48 10.12 -3.04
N VAL A 55 8.33 10.86 -1.94
CA VAL A 55 7.08 10.87 -1.16
C VAL A 55 5.88 11.37 -1.97
N LYS A 56 6.10 12.27 -2.94
CA LYS A 56 5.01 12.81 -3.78
C LYS A 56 4.42 11.72 -4.68
N ASP A 57 5.27 10.87 -5.23
CA ASP A 57 4.90 9.86 -6.22
C ASP A 57 4.58 8.52 -5.55
N ASN A 58 5.38 8.10 -4.57
CA ASN A 58 5.30 6.82 -3.88
C ASN A 58 5.07 6.97 -2.35
N LYS A 59 3.96 7.61 -1.98
CA LYS A 59 3.51 7.77 -0.58
C LYS A 59 3.50 6.45 0.20
N LYS A 60 3.12 5.34 -0.45
CA LYS A 60 2.97 4.01 0.19
C LYS A 60 4.30 3.50 0.75
N SER A 61 5.40 3.70 0.02
CA SER A 61 6.74 3.29 0.47
C SER A 61 7.18 4.03 1.74
N PHE A 62 6.89 5.33 1.83
CA PHE A 62 7.17 6.17 2.98
C PHE A 62 6.40 5.72 4.22
N TYR A 63 5.08 5.59 4.12
CA TYR A 63 4.27 5.14 5.25
C TYR A 63 4.63 3.72 5.70
N ARG A 64 4.97 2.83 4.76
CA ARG A 64 5.50 1.49 5.08
C ARG A 64 6.82 1.56 5.85
N TYR A 65 7.75 2.42 5.45
CA TYR A 65 8.99 2.61 6.19
C TYR A 65 8.72 3.14 7.61
N VAL A 66 7.85 4.13 7.73
CA VAL A 66 7.46 4.70 9.04
C VAL A 66 6.79 3.64 9.92
N SER A 67 5.88 2.84 9.37
CA SER A 67 5.22 1.75 10.11
C SER A 67 6.20 0.68 10.57
N ASP A 68 7.15 0.27 9.72
CA ASP A 68 8.20 -0.70 10.09
C ASP A 68 9.16 -0.17 11.16
N LYS A 69 9.28 1.16 11.30
CA LYS A 69 10.10 1.82 12.34
C LYS A 69 9.32 2.13 13.61
N ARG A 70 7.99 2.13 13.59
CA ARG A 70 7.18 2.24 14.80
C ARG A 70 7.38 0.96 15.63
N ARG A 71 7.66 1.13 16.93
CA ARG A 71 7.92 0.03 17.87
C ARG A 71 6.69 -0.81 18.18
N THR A 72 5.51 -0.24 18.01
CA THR A 72 4.22 -0.86 18.31
C THR A 72 3.56 -1.22 16.99
N ARG A 73 3.19 -2.49 16.79
CA ARG A 73 2.11 -2.78 15.84
C ARG A 73 0.88 -2.09 16.40
N GLU A 74 0.26 -1.22 15.62
CA GLU A 74 -1.07 -0.68 15.92
C GLU A 74 -2.05 -1.85 15.83
N ASN A 75 -2.05 -2.70 16.86
CA ASN A 75 -3.11 -3.66 17.06
C ASN A 75 -4.31 -2.88 17.56
N VAL A 76 -5.49 -3.21 17.04
CA VAL A 76 -6.75 -2.71 17.58
C VAL A 76 -6.74 -3.01 19.08
N GLY A 77 -6.96 -1.96 19.88
CA GLY A 77 -7.05 -2.08 21.34
C GLY A 77 -8.15 -3.08 21.74
N PRO A 78 -8.26 -3.43 23.02
CA PRO A 78 -9.36 -4.26 23.49
C PRO A 78 -10.70 -3.63 23.06
N LEU A 79 -11.57 -4.43 22.42
CA LEU A 79 -12.90 -4.01 22.01
C LEU A 79 -13.92 -4.50 23.05
N GLN A 80 -15.02 -3.79 23.23
CA GLN A 80 -16.16 -4.31 24.00
C GLN A 80 -17.12 -5.01 23.04
N ASN A 81 -17.50 -6.25 23.37
CA ASN A 81 -18.58 -6.94 22.68
C ASN A 81 -19.95 -6.44 23.18
N GLU A 82 -21.04 -6.92 22.58
CA GLU A 82 -22.41 -6.57 22.99
C GLU A 82 -22.73 -7.00 24.43
N THR A 83 -22.04 -8.03 24.93
CA THR A 83 -22.13 -8.53 26.31
C THR A 83 -21.40 -7.65 27.33
N GLY A 84 -20.58 -6.69 26.87
CA GLY A 84 -19.77 -5.79 27.71
C GLY A 84 -18.37 -6.32 28.08
N ASP A 85 -17.98 -7.49 27.60
CA ASP A 85 -16.67 -8.10 27.85
C ASP A 85 -15.57 -7.51 26.96
N LEU A 86 -14.35 -7.43 27.50
CA LEU A 86 -13.17 -6.94 26.78
C LEU A 86 -12.53 -8.03 25.92
N VAL A 87 -12.69 -7.90 24.61
CA VAL A 87 -12.15 -8.79 23.60
C VAL A 87 -10.70 -8.43 23.27
N THR A 88 -9.80 -9.37 23.51
CA THR A 88 -8.34 -9.18 23.30
C THR A 88 -7.78 -10.00 22.15
N GLN A 89 -8.42 -11.12 21.77
CA GLN A 89 -8.00 -11.95 20.64
C GLN A 89 -8.39 -11.33 19.30
N ASP A 90 -7.52 -11.46 18.29
CA ASP A 90 -7.72 -10.81 16.99
C ASP A 90 -8.89 -11.41 16.18
N MET A 91 -9.20 -12.69 16.37
CA MET A 91 -10.33 -13.36 15.70
C MET A 91 -11.68 -12.83 16.23
N GLU A 92 -11.85 -12.82 17.55
CA GLU A 92 -13.04 -12.29 18.21
C GLU A 92 -13.24 -10.79 17.93
N LYS A 93 -12.15 -10.00 17.86
CA LYS A 93 -12.23 -8.58 17.46
C LYS A 93 -12.78 -8.42 16.04
N ALA A 94 -12.41 -9.30 15.11
CA ALA A 94 -12.89 -9.25 13.74
C ALA A 94 -14.39 -9.54 13.66
N GLU A 95 -14.88 -10.50 14.46
CA GLU A 95 -16.31 -10.82 14.57
C GLU A 95 -17.11 -9.64 15.12
N VAL A 96 -16.70 -9.05 16.25
CA VAL A 96 -17.37 -7.87 16.84
C VAL A 96 -17.45 -6.71 15.86
N LEU A 97 -16.37 -6.45 15.12
CA LEU A 97 -16.38 -5.40 14.10
C LEU A 97 -17.32 -5.74 12.95
N ASN A 98 -17.30 -6.99 12.45
CA ASN A 98 -18.15 -7.43 11.36
C ASN A 98 -19.63 -7.33 11.73
N ASP A 99 -20.01 -7.76 12.94
CA ASP A 99 -21.37 -7.67 13.46
C ASP A 99 -21.84 -6.22 13.58
N PHE A 100 -20.97 -5.33 14.08
CA PHE A 100 -21.25 -3.89 14.13
C PHE A 100 -21.48 -3.30 12.73
N PHE A 101 -20.62 -3.61 11.76
CA PHE A 101 -20.80 -3.15 10.39
C PHE A 101 -22.10 -3.70 9.79
N ALA A 102 -22.37 -4.99 9.95
CA ALA A 102 -23.61 -5.61 9.50
C ALA A 102 -24.84 -4.90 10.09
N SER A 103 -24.85 -4.61 11.39
CA SER A 103 -25.91 -3.87 12.07
C SER A 103 -26.14 -2.48 11.46
N VAL A 104 -25.07 -1.70 11.21
CA VAL A 104 -25.16 -0.37 10.58
C VAL A 104 -25.71 -0.43 9.16
N PHE A 105 -25.38 -1.47 8.40
CA PHE A 105 -25.85 -1.65 7.02
C PHE A 105 -27.27 -2.24 6.94
N ILE A 106 -27.65 -3.13 7.86
CA ILE A 106 -28.97 -3.77 7.90
C ILE A 106 -30.05 -2.80 8.40
N GLY A 107 -29.75 -1.97 9.41
CA GLY A 107 -30.72 -1.04 10.01
C GLY A 107 -31.23 0.09 9.08
N LYS A 108 -30.51 0.38 7.98
CA LYS A 108 -30.92 1.38 6.97
C LYS A 108 -31.53 0.78 5.70
N CYS A 109 -31.38 -0.52 5.46
CA CYS A 109 -31.95 -1.17 4.27
C CYS A 109 -33.44 -1.50 4.43
N LEU A 110 -33.91 -1.75 5.66
CA LEU A 110 -35.33 -1.99 5.93
C LEU A 110 -36.20 -0.74 5.71
N SER A 111 -35.65 0.47 5.86
CA SER A 111 -36.38 1.72 5.59
C SER A 111 -36.24 2.20 4.14
N ARG A 112 -35.21 1.77 3.40
CA ARG A 112 -34.98 2.19 2.01
C ARG A 112 -35.44 1.17 0.95
N SER A 113 -35.83 -0.04 1.34
CA SER A 113 -36.45 -1.01 0.44
C SER A 113 -37.97 -0.86 0.29
N ALA A 114 -38.62 -0.07 1.15
CA ALA A 114 -40.06 0.21 1.05
C ALA A 114 -40.42 1.47 0.23
N GLN A 115 -39.42 2.25 -0.20
CA GLN A 115 -39.60 3.47 -1.01
C GLN A 115 -38.62 3.48 -2.19
N VAL A 116 -38.46 2.34 -2.89
CA VAL A 116 -38.28 2.43 -4.35
C VAL A 116 -39.69 2.51 -4.90
N THR A 117 -40.31 3.70 -4.78
CA THR A 117 -41.35 4.06 -5.74
C THR A 117 -40.67 3.94 -7.08
N LYS A 118 -41.19 2.99 -7.88
CA LYS A 118 -40.81 2.71 -9.26
C LYS A 118 -40.62 4.05 -9.96
N GLY A 119 -39.36 4.50 -10.00
CA GLY A 119 -38.99 5.78 -10.55
C GLY A 119 -39.39 5.74 -12.00
N LYS A 120 -40.46 6.47 -12.31
CA LYS A 120 -41.04 6.59 -13.64
C LYS A 120 -39.89 6.87 -14.59
N GLY A 121 -39.59 5.90 -15.45
CA GLY A 121 -38.59 6.02 -16.51
C GLY A 121 -38.94 7.28 -17.29
N ARG A 122 -38.13 8.32 -17.10
CA ARG A 122 -38.21 9.54 -17.87
C ARG A 122 -36.98 9.53 -18.78
N ASP A 123 -37.27 9.27 -20.04
CA ASP A 123 -36.56 9.74 -21.23
C ASP A 123 -35.03 9.68 -21.16
N TRP A 124 -34.48 8.47 -21.13
CA TRP A 124 -33.07 8.25 -21.49
C TRP A 124 -32.86 8.22 -23.02
N GLU A 125 -33.93 8.25 -23.82
CA GLU A 125 -33.88 8.15 -25.29
C GLU A 125 -33.29 9.40 -25.99
N ASN A 126 -33.04 10.49 -25.26
CA ASN A 126 -32.44 11.71 -25.82
C ASN A 126 -31.06 12.06 -25.24
N ALA A 127 -30.46 11.18 -24.42
CA ALA A 127 -29.09 11.38 -23.96
C ALA A 127 -28.13 10.95 -25.08
N GLU A 128 -27.45 11.92 -25.69
CA GLU A 128 -26.32 11.64 -26.58
C GLU A 128 -25.37 10.66 -25.86
N PRO A 129 -24.97 9.55 -26.51
CA PRO A 129 -24.07 8.60 -25.87
C PRO A 129 -22.81 9.34 -25.43
N PRO A 130 -22.33 9.13 -24.19
CA PRO A 130 -21.13 9.81 -23.72
C PRO A 130 -19.97 9.41 -24.62
N THR A 131 -19.57 10.33 -25.49
CA THR A 131 -18.52 10.14 -26.47
C THR A 131 -17.19 10.34 -25.75
N VAL A 132 -16.66 9.26 -25.16
CA VAL A 132 -15.32 9.25 -24.58
C VAL A 132 -14.30 9.05 -25.70
N GLY A 133 -13.48 10.06 -25.94
CA GLY A 133 -12.41 10.01 -26.96
C GLY A 133 -11.22 9.16 -26.53
N GLU A 134 -10.55 8.52 -27.48
CA GLU A 134 -9.35 7.70 -27.25
C GLU A 134 -8.25 8.48 -26.52
N ASP A 135 -7.99 9.72 -26.92
CA ASP A 135 -6.99 10.58 -26.30
C ASP A 135 -7.27 10.85 -24.83
N GLN A 136 -8.55 10.99 -24.49
CA GLN A 136 -9.00 11.20 -23.12
C GLN A 136 -8.78 9.95 -22.26
N VAL A 137 -9.12 8.77 -22.77
CA VAL A 137 -8.83 7.49 -22.09
C VAL A 137 -7.32 7.34 -21.88
N ARG A 138 -6.52 7.61 -22.91
CA ARG A 138 -5.06 7.53 -22.87
C ARG A 138 -4.47 8.45 -21.80
N GLU A 139 -4.95 9.69 -21.71
CA GLU A 139 -4.54 10.64 -20.68
C GLU A 139 -4.86 10.11 -19.27
N TYR A 140 -6.08 9.60 -19.06
CA TYR A 140 -6.48 9.03 -17.77
C TYR A 140 -5.62 7.82 -17.37
N LEU A 141 -5.32 6.92 -18.31
CA LEU A 141 -4.45 5.77 -18.09
C LEU A 141 -3.02 6.19 -17.74
N ARG A 142 -2.46 7.16 -18.45
CA ARG A 142 -1.10 7.70 -18.20
C ARG A 142 -0.97 8.38 -16.83
N ASN A 143 -2.08 8.95 -16.33
CA ASN A 143 -2.18 9.59 -15.03
C ASN A 143 -2.47 8.62 -13.86
N LEU A 144 -2.61 7.32 -14.12
CA LEU A 144 -2.79 6.32 -13.08
C LEU A 144 -1.59 6.28 -12.11
N LYS A 145 -1.91 6.20 -10.82
CA LYS A 145 -0.91 6.06 -9.76
C LYS A 145 -0.49 4.59 -9.66
N VAL A 146 0.65 4.27 -10.27
CA VAL A 146 1.24 2.90 -10.31
C VAL A 146 1.48 2.28 -8.94
N HIS A 147 1.56 3.06 -7.87
CA HIS A 147 1.81 2.55 -6.51
C HIS A 147 0.53 2.28 -5.69
N LYS A 148 -0.65 2.33 -6.33
CA LYS A 148 -1.94 1.99 -5.70
C LYS A 148 -2.13 0.47 -5.62
N SER A 149 -3.02 0.03 -4.72
CA SER A 149 -3.40 -1.38 -4.59
C SER A 149 -4.22 -1.84 -5.79
N MET A 150 -4.21 -3.15 -6.04
CA MET A 150 -5.09 -3.82 -7.00
C MET A 150 -6.55 -3.62 -6.59
N GLY A 151 -7.44 -3.51 -7.58
CA GLY A 151 -8.88 -3.49 -7.38
C GLY A 151 -9.43 -4.89 -7.10
N PRO A 152 -10.77 -5.02 -7.00
CA PRO A 152 -11.45 -6.33 -6.93
C PRO A 152 -11.30 -7.15 -8.21
N ASP A 153 -10.84 -6.51 -9.29
CA ASP A 153 -10.46 -7.12 -10.57
C ASP A 153 -9.06 -7.74 -10.56
N GLU A 154 -8.32 -7.62 -9.45
CA GLU A 154 -6.93 -8.06 -9.30
C GLU A 154 -5.97 -7.41 -10.32
N LEU A 155 -6.34 -6.30 -10.96
CA LEU A 155 -5.47 -5.62 -11.90
C LEU A 155 -4.65 -4.54 -11.20
N HIS A 156 -3.33 -4.61 -11.37
CA HIS A 156 -2.44 -3.58 -10.85
C HIS A 156 -2.45 -2.36 -11.78
N PRO A 157 -2.51 -1.11 -11.27
CA PRO A 157 -2.56 0.09 -12.12
C PRO A 157 -1.40 0.23 -13.11
N GLN A 158 -0.25 -0.39 -12.83
CA GLN A 158 0.89 -0.45 -13.75
C GLN A 158 0.57 -1.21 -15.04
N VAL A 159 -0.24 -2.28 -14.97
CA VAL A 159 -0.64 -3.11 -16.12
C VAL A 159 -1.52 -2.32 -17.09
N LEU A 160 -2.24 -1.30 -16.61
CA LEU A 160 -3.06 -0.42 -17.45
C LEU A 160 -2.32 0.82 -17.93
N ARG A 161 -1.30 1.27 -17.19
CA ARG A 161 -0.51 2.46 -17.53
C ARG A 161 0.58 2.17 -18.55
N GLU A 162 1.25 1.02 -18.47
CA GLU A 162 2.34 0.66 -19.39
C GLU A 162 1.86 0.54 -20.85
N PRO A 163 0.78 -0.21 -21.16
CA PRO A 163 0.24 -0.33 -22.51
C PRO A 163 -0.86 0.72 -22.81
N ALA A 164 -0.78 1.91 -22.21
CA ALA A 164 -1.86 2.90 -22.29
C ALA A 164 -2.19 3.31 -23.74
N ASP A 165 -1.20 3.26 -24.64
CA ASP A 165 -1.39 3.63 -26.04
C ASP A 165 -2.13 2.54 -26.81
N GLU A 166 -1.91 1.26 -26.46
CA GLU A 166 -2.55 0.10 -27.07
C GLU A 166 -3.96 -0.14 -26.53
N VAL A 167 -4.18 0.08 -25.22
CA VAL A 167 -5.47 -0.22 -24.58
C VAL A 167 -6.47 0.94 -24.61
N ALA A 168 -6.04 2.17 -24.93
CA ALA A 168 -6.94 3.33 -24.97
C ALA A 168 -8.09 3.15 -25.97
N ARG A 169 -7.77 2.70 -27.19
CA ARG A 169 -8.75 2.47 -28.26
C ARG A 169 -9.77 1.37 -27.96
N PRO A 170 -9.38 0.15 -27.53
CA PRO A 170 -10.37 -0.86 -27.17
C PRO A 170 -11.23 -0.43 -25.97
N LEU A 171 -10.67 0.29 -24.99
CA LEU A 171 -11.44 0.79 -23.85
C LEU A 171 -12.44 1.90 -24.24
N SER A 172 -12.09 2.79 -25.16
CA SER A 172 -13.03 3.80 -25.66
C SER A 172 -14.22 3.16 -26.38
N ILE A 173 -13.98 2.10 -27.16
CA ILE A 173 -15.04 1.34 -27.84
C ILE A 173 -15.93 0.63 -26.82
N ILE A 174 -15.35 -0.04 -25.83
CA ILE A 174 -16.11 -0.72 -24.77
C ILE A 174 -16.97 0.29 -24.00
N PHE A 175 -16.46 1.48 -23.70
CA PHE A 175 -17.22 2.51 -22.98
C PHE A 175 -18.44 3.00 -23.76
N VAL A 176 -18.30 3.19 -25.08
CA VAL A 176 -19.43 3.56 -25.95
C VAL A 176 -20.48 2.44 -26.00
N LEU A 177 -20.04 1.18 -26.08
CA LEU A 177 -20.94 0.02 -26.18
C LEU A 177 -21.60 -0.37 -24.84
N ALA A 178 -20.95 -0.12 -23.70
CA ALA A 178 -21.45 -0.54 -22.38
C ALA A 178 -22.45 0.45 -21.75
N VAL A 179 -22.56 1.66 -22.28
CA VAL A 179 -23.47 2.72 -21.78
C VAL A 179 -24.77 2.79 -22.60
N GLN A 180 -24.86 2.05 -23.71
CA GLN A 180 -26.11 1.79 -24.45
C GLN A 180 -26.82 0.54 -23.91
#